data_AF-A0A939LSZ0-F1
#
_entry.id   AF-A0A939LSZ0-F1
#
_cell.length_a   1.000
_cell.length_b   1.000
_cell.length_c   1.000
_cell.angle_alpha   90.00
_cell.angle_beta   90.00
_cell.angle_gamma   90.00
#
_symmetry.space_group_name_H-M   'P 1'
#
loop_
_entity.id
_entity.type
_entity.pdbx_description
1 polymer ?
#
loop_
_entity_poly.entity_id
_entity_poly.type
_entity_poly.pdbx_seq_one_letter_code
_entity_poly.pdbx_strand_id
1 'polypeptide(L)'
;MPPAQRPQSPTSPSPGPGLRLGALLAVGLLLAGCGLRLETPHPDPLEPDAVETVRQRTTADAVALGALARRTDPEGEAAAETALEQVVEDSQAHVEALGGVYDPGPGYAPTALPPGGVDQDGAVDQDGTGAQNGTEGGGDTEDAEDVEDVPEALPGTLEDLTALLSQTAATARADVLEVEDGDLARLLASIATSRLLLAEALAGAAPAADGPPPGAEELEPFAVPEELPSGLTAADVTVLVRSEDAAGYAWEVLAARSSEAARSTAARRAALHRERAEAWAQAGALSGTGIDPRRNVYALPETLTATEDLTAARAALGQVEEGLSRTYATLVATVGLEDRPAMLAGLTDAARASTAAGTTAPTFPGLDGSEA
;
A
#
# COMPACT_ATOMS: atom_id res chain seq x y z
N MET A 1 -24.62 27.28 43.26
CA MET A 1 -24.12 25.89 43.15
C MET A 1 -25.18 24.95 43.71
N PRO A 2 -26.00 24.32 42.85
CA PRO A 2 -26.97 23.31 43.27
C PRO A 2 -26.28 21.94 43.48
N PRO A 3 -26.79 21.08 44.40
CA PRO A 3 -26.19 19.78 44.67
C PRO A 3 -26.46 18.77 43.54
N ALA A 4 -25.43 18.03 43.17
CA ALA A 4 -25.47 16.94 42.19
C ALA A 4 -26.40 15.81 42.67
N GLN A 5 -27.40 15.49 41.86
CA GLN A 5 -28.26 14.33 42.05
C GLN A 5 -27.47 13.05 41.73
N ARG A 6 -27.50 12.07 42.65
CA ARG A 6 -26.89 10.76 42.44
C ARG A 6 -27.73 9.95 41.43
N PRO A 7 -27.11 9.22 40.49
CA PRO A 7 -27.81 8.31 39.61
C PRO A 7 -28.45 7.17 40.41
N GLN A 8 -29.74 6.92 40.15
CA GLN A 8 -30.47 5.79 40.71
C GLN A 8 -30.16 4.56 39.85
N SER A 9 -29.59 3.53 40.48
CA SER A 9 -29.33 2.25 39.80
C SER A 9 -30.65 1.53 39.50
N PRO A 10 -30.83 1.01 38.27
CA PRO A 10 -32.02 0.22 37.94
C PRO A 10 -32.02 -1.11 38.70
N THR A 11 -33.14 -1.39 39.37
CA THR A 11 -33.42 -2.65 40.05
C THR A 11 -33.70 -3.74 39.01
N SER A 12 -32.77 -4.67 38.84
CA SER A 12 -32.97 -5.83 37.96
C SER A 12 -33.97 -6.83 38.57
N PRO A 13 -35.00 -7.27 37.81
CA PRO A 13 -35.92 -8.30 38.28
C PRO A 13 -35.23 -9.68 38.34
N SER A 14 -35.46 -10.40 39.43
CA SER A 14 -34.94 -11.75 39.63
C SER A 14 -35.73 -12.78 38.79
N PRO A 15 -35.08 -13.62 37.98
CA PRO A 15 -35.77 -14.64 37.19
C PRO A 15 -36.21 -15.82 38.06
N GLY A 16 -37.50 -16.16 38.01
CA GLY A 16 -38.06 -17.31 38.70
C GLY A 16 -37.56 -18.67 38.16
N PRO A 17 -37.55 -19.73 38.99
CA PRO A 17 -36.93 -21.02 38.67
C PRO A 17 -37.70 -21.89 37.64
N GLY A 18 -38.81 -21.39 37.09
CA GLY A 18 -39.68 -22.15 36.17
C GLY A 18 -39.32 -22.06 34.68
N LEU A 19 -38.38 -21.20 34.28
CA LEU A 19 -38.13 -20.88 32.86
C LEU A 19 -36.89 -21.58 32.25
N ARG A 20 -36.34 -22.61 32.89
CA ARG A 20 -35.15 -23.31 32.37
C ARG A 20 -35.46 -24.58 31.57
N LEU A 21 -36.67 -25.13 31.68
CA LEU A 21 -37.02 -26.38 30.97
C LEU A 21 -37.65 -26.15 29.58
N GLY A 22 -38.26 -24.99 29.34
CA GLY A 22 -38.87 -24.66 28.03
C GLY A 22 -37.86 -24.19 26.97
N ALA A 23 -36.79 -23.52 27.37
CA ALA A 23 -35.80 -22.96 26.44
C ALA A 23 -34.92 -24.05 25.77
N LEU A 24 -34.59 -25.13 26.47
CA LEU A 24 -33.81 -26.25 25.91
C LEU A 24 -34.57 -27.04 24.84
N LEU A 25 -35.90 -27.13 24.95
CA LEU A 25 -36.72 -27.85 23.95
C LEU A 25 -36.91 -27.03 22.66
N ALA A 26 -37.02 -25.70 22.78
CA ALA A 26 -37.17 -24.80 21.64
C ALA A 26 -35.87 -24.67 20.82
N VAL A 27 -34.70 -24.70 21.46
CA VAL A 27 -33.40 -24.72 20.77
C VAL A 27 -33.20 -26.04 20.00
N GLY A 28 -33.64 -27.18 20.55
CA GLY A 28 -33.56 -28.47 19.86
C GLY A 28 -34.41 -28.55 18.58
N LEU A 29 -35.57 -27.91 18.55
CA LEU A 29 -36.46 -27.88 17.37
C LEU A 29 -36.00 -26.89 16.29
N LEU A 30 -35.33 -25.80 16.66
CA LEU A 30 -34.75 -24.85 15.70
C LEU A 30 -33.45 -25.39 15.06
N LEU A 31 -32.66 -26.17 15.81
CA LEU A 31 -31.46 -26.84 15.27
C LEU A 31 -31.79 -28.02 14.35
N ALA A 32 -32.96 -28.67 14.50
CA ALA A 32 -33.42 -29.72 13.60
C ALA A 32 -33.99 -29.20 12.25
N GLY A 33 -34.21 -27.88 12.13
CA GLY A 33 -34.72 -27.24 10.93
C GLY A 33 -33.63 -26.79 9.94
N CYS A 34 -32.39 -26.66 10.39
CA CYS A 34 -31.24 -26.49 9.50
C CYS A 34 -30.87 -27.87 8.97
N GLY A 35 -31.58 -28.33 7.92
CA GLY A 35 -31.37 -29.59 7.24
C GLY A 35 -30.02 -29.68 6.53
N LEU A 36 -28.94 -29.68 7.30
CA LEU A 36 -27.60 -30.07 6.87
C LEU A 36 -27.66 -31.58 6.60
N ARG A 37 -28.10 -31.92 5.40
CA ARG A 37 -27.99 -33.29 4.89
C ARG A 37 -26.51 -33.57 4.74
N LEU A 38 -25.95 -34.35 5.67
CA LEU A 38 -24.59 -34.89 5.60
C LEU A 38 -24.33 -35.67 4.30
N GLU A 39 -25.40 -36.08 3.60
CA GLU A 39 -25.36 -36.75 2.30
C GLU A 39 -25.32 -35.78 1.10
N THR A 40 -25.32 -34.47 1.33
CA THR A 40 -25.09 -33.50 0.25
C THR A 40 -23.58 -33.34 0.10
N PRO A 41 -23.02 -33.53 -1.11
CA PRO A 41 -21.62 -33.23 -1.36
C PRO A 41 -21.29 -31.81 -0.87
N HIS A 42 -20.05 -31.61 -0.40
CA HIS A 42 -19.60 -30.26 -0.08
C HIS A 42 -19.77 -29.37 -1.32
N PRO A 43 -20.23 -28.12 -1.18
CA PRO A 43 -20.30 -27.22 -2.32
C PRO A 43 -18.90 -27.11 -2.94
N ASP A 44 -18.85 -27.04 -4.27
CA ASP A 44 -17.61 -26.79 -4.97
C ASP A 44 -17.04 -25.42 -4.52
N PRO A 45 -15.71 -25.27 -4.44
CA PRO A 45 -15.08 -23.99 -4.15
C PRO A 45 -15.51 -22.92 -5.15
N LEU A 46 -15.49 -21.67 -4.71
CA LEU A 46 -15.76 -20.55 -5.59
C LEU A 46 -14.59 -20.39 -6.58
N GLU A 47 -14.90 -20.25 -7.86
CA GLU A 47 -13.92 -19.82 -8.85
C GLU A 47 -13.61 -18.32 -8.61
N PRO A 48 -12.34 -17.94 -8.37
CA PRO A 48 -12.00 -16.55 -8.15
C PRO A 48 -12.20 -15.76 -9.45
N ASP A 49 -12.89 -14.63 -9.36
CA ASP A 49 -12.93 -13.66 -10.45
C ASP A 49 -11.60 -12.87 -10.53
N ALA A 50 -11.52 -11.88 -11.43
CA ALA A 50 -10.30 -11.08 -11.60
C ALA A 50 -9.94 -10.26 -10.36
N VAL A 51 -10.95 -9.71 -9.67
CA VAL A 51 -10.78 -8.93 -8.44
C VAL A 51 -10.27 -9.82 -7.31
N GLU A 52 -10.88 -10.99 -7.15
CA GLU A 52 -10.46 -11.99 -6.16
C GLU A 52 -9.06 -12.53 -6.47
N THR A 53 -8.72 -12.74 -7.74
CA THR A 53 -7.37 -13.18 -8.16
C THR A 53 -6.31 -12.18 -7.72
N VAL A 54 -6.53 -10.89 -7.97
CA VAL A 54 -5.62 -9.81 -7.55
C VAL A 54 -5.51 -9.79 -6.02
N ARG A 55 -6.65 -9.83 -5.31
CA ARG A 55 -6.69 -9.82 -3.84
C ARG A 55 -5.91 -10.99 -3.25
N GLN A 56 -6.13 -12.22 -3.73
CA GLN A 56 -5.43 -13.42 -3.28
C GLN A 56 -3.93 -13.35 -3.55
N ARG A 57 -3.52 -12.86 -4.73
CA ARG A 57 -2.10 -12.66 -5.05
C ARG A 57 -1.45 -11.64 -4.11
N THR A 58 -2.05 -10.46 -3.92
CA THR A 58 -1.48 -9.44 -3.02
C THR A 58 -1.41 -9.92 -1.58
N THR A 59 -2.38 -10.74 -1.14
CA THR A 59 -2.36 -11.41 0.17
C THR A 59 -1.20 -12.41 0.27
N ALA A 60 -1.00 -13.24 -0.76
CA ALA A 60 0.11 -14.18 -0.81
C ALA A 60 1.47 -13.46 -0.74
N ASP A 61 1.63 -12.35 -1.46
CA ASP A 61 2.83 -11.50 -1.41
C ASP A 61 3.07 -10.99 0.02
N ALA A 62 2.04 -10.48 0.71
CA ALA A 62 2.17 -9.97 2.07
C ALA A 62 2.56 -11.09 3.05
N VAL A 63 1.99 -12.30 2.92
CA VAL A 63 2.40 -13.47 3.72
C VAL A 63 3.87 -13.82 3.46
N ALA A 64 4.30 -13.84 2.20
CA ALA A 64 5.67 -14.15 1.81
C ALA A 64 6.67 -13.12 2.37
N LEU A 65 6.35 -11.82 2.27
CA LEU A 65 7.15 -10.72 2.82
C LEU A 65 7.33 -10.84 4.33
N GLY A 66 6.24 -11.00 5.09
CA GLY A 66 6.32 -11.15 6.54
C GLY A 66 7.07 -12.42 6.97
N ALA A 67 6.96 -13.50 6.19
CA ALA A 67 7.71 -14.74 6.45
C ALA A 67 9.21 -14.61 6.12
N LEU A 68 9.57 -13.84 5.09
CA LEU A 68 10.96 -13.55 4.75
C LEU A 68 11.59 -12.61 5.78
N ALA A 69 10.93 -11.52 6.13
CA ALA A 69 11.43 -10.58 7.14
C ALA A 69 11.73 -11.24 8.49
N ARG A 70 10.90 -12.18 8.96
CA ARG A 70 11.14 -12.92 10.22
C ARG A 70 12.39 -13.80 10.22
N ARG A 71 12.88 -14.21 9.05
CA ARG A 71 14.08 -15.05 8.91
C ARG A 71 15.31 -14.27 8.42
N THR A 72 15.13 -13.01 8.04
CA THR A 72 16.21 -12.15 7.59
C THR A 72 17.06 -11.68 8.77
N ASP A 73 18.38 -11.83 8.67
CA ASP A 73 19.33 -11.32 9.66
C ASP A 73 19.52 -9.81 9.45
N PRO A 74 19.34 -8.95 10.47
CA PRO A 74 19.63 -7.51 10.37
C PRO A 74 21.13 -7.19 10.30
N GLU A 75 22.02 -8.19 10.35
CA GLU A 75 23.48 -8.05 10.25
C GLU A 75 24.09 -7.18 11.38
N GLY A 76 23.37 -7.03 12.49
CA GLY A 76 23.76 -6.20 13.64
C GLY A 76 23.41 -4.71 13.51
N GLU A 77 22.70 -4.31 12.45
CA GLU A 77 22.27 -2.92 12.23
C GLU A 77 20.91 -2.64 12.90
N ALA A 78 20.88 -1.77 13.91
CA ALA A 78 19.65 -1.44 14.65
C ALA A 78 18.55 -0.81 13.78
N ALA A 79 18.95 -0.07 12.74
CA ALA A 79 18.01 0.49 11.76
C ALA A 79 17.37 -0.62 10.90
N ALA A 80 18.15 -1.64 10.52
CA ALA A 80 17.64 -2.78 9.78
C ALA A 80 16.70 -3.62 10.65
N GLU A 81 17.04 -3.84 11.93
CA GLU A 81 16.17 -4.52 12.90
C GLU A 81 14.80 -3.83 13.01
N THR A 82 14.78 -2.50 13.19
CA THR A 82 13.54 -1.72 13.24
C THR A 82 12.73 -1.83 11.94
N ALA A 83 13.40 -1.78 10.78
CA ALA A 83 12.73 -1.90 9.49
C ALA A 83 12.16 -3.32 9.26
N LEU A 84 12.85 -4.38 9.69
CA LEU A 84 12.34 -5.75 9.62
C LEU A 84 11.10 -5.95 10.50
N GLU A 85 11.09 -5.39 11.72
CA GLU A 85 9.91 -5.39 12.58
C GLU A 85 8.72 -4.70 11.89
N GLN A 86 8.95 -3.53 11.29
CA GLN A 86 7.92 -2.81 10.53
C GLN A 86 7.40 -3.63 9.34
N VAL A 87 8.27 -4.30 8.58
CA VAL A 87 7.85 -5.17 7.46
C VAL A 87 6.94 -6.29 7.95
N VAL A 88 7.23 -6.89 9.11
CA VAL A 88 6.39 -7.94 9.69
C VAL A 88 5.02 -7.40 10.10
N GLU A 89 4.98 -6.26 10.79
CA GLU A 89 3.73 -5.63 11.23
C GLU A 89 2.86 -5.18 10.04
N ASP A 90 3.46 -4.48 9.07
CA ASP A 90 2.76 -3.98 7.89
C ASP A 90 2.24 -5.13 7.03
N SER A 91 3.03 -6.19 6.85
CA SER A 91 2.58 -7.39 6.12
C SER A 91 1.36 -8.04 6.77
N GLN A 92 1.29 -8.09 8.09
CA GLN A 92 0.12 -8.63 8.79
C GLN A 92 -1.11 -7.74 8.61
N ALA A 93 -0.94 -6.42 8.74
CA ALA A 93 -2.01 -5.47 8.51
C ALA A 93 -2.53 -5.52 7.06
N HIS A 94 -1.65 -5.65 6.06
CA HIS A 94 -2.02 -5.80 4.65
C HIS A 94 -2.85 -7.07 4.42
N VAL A 95 -2.46 -8.20 5.02
CA VAL A 95 -3.26 -9.44 4.96
C VAL A 95 -4.66 -9.24 5.55
N GLU A 96 -4.76 -8.57 6.71
CA GLU A 96 -6.05 -8.28 7.34
C GLU A 96 -6.93 -7.38 6.47
N ALA A 97 -6.36 -6.29 5.93
CA ALA A 97 -7.09 -5.36 5.06
C ALA A 97 -7.55 -5.99 3.75
N LEU A 98 -6.82 -6.98 3.22
CA LEU A 98 -7.22 -7.77 2.05
C LEU A 98 -8.23 -8.87 2.38
N GLY A 99 -8.63 -9.02 3.65
CA GLY A 99 -9.63 -9.99 4.10
C GLY A 99 -9.08 -11.38 4.41
N GLY A 100 -7.77 -11.50 4.61
CA GLY A 100 -7.10 -12.74 5.01
C GLY A 100 -6.81 -13.71 3.86
N VAL A 101 -6.15 -14.83 4.20
CA VAL A 101 -5.90 -15.94 3.28
C VAL A 101 -7.20 -16.71 3.04
N TYR A 102 -7.58 -16.91 1.78
CA TYR A 102 -8.73 -17.73 1.43
C TYR A 102 -8.50 -19.20 1.83
N ASP A 103 -9.35 -19.72 2.71
CA ASP A 103 -9.41 -21.14 3.10
C ASP A 103 -10.75 -21.72 2.63
N PRO A 104 -10.77 -22.56 1.57
CA PRO A 104 -12.00 -23.21 1.10
C PRO A 104 -12.52 -24.29 2.06
N GLY A 105 -11.79 -24.58 3.14
CA GLY A 105 -12.21 -25.51 4.19
C GLY A 105 -11.57 -26.90 4.08
N PRO A 106 -11.84 -27.77 5.09
CA PRO A 106 -11.22 -29.07 5.19
C PRO A 106 -11.61 -30.00 4.03
N GLY A 107 -10.61 -30.64 3.43
CA GLY A 107 -10.80 -31.60 2.32
C GLY A 107 -10.50 -31.04 0.94
N TYR A 108 -10.24 -29.73 0.84
CA TYR A 108 -9.67 -29.15 -0.37
C TYR A 108 -8.14 -29.23 -0.32
N ALA A 109 -7.55 -29.98 -1.26
CA ALA A 109 -6.12 -29.89 -1.52
C ALA A 109 -5.93 -28.76 -2.53
N PRO A 110 -5.24 -27.66 -2.19
CA PRO A 110 -4.91 -26.65 -3.19
C PRO A 110 -4.13 -27.34 -4.31
N THR A 111 -4.61 -27.18 -5.55
CA THR A 111 -3.71 -27.28 -6.70
C THR A 111 -2.68 -26.17 -6.51
N ALA A 112 -1.39 -26.51 -6.54
CA ALA A 112 -0.30 -25.63 -6.13
C ALA A 112 -0.53 -24.18 -6.59
N LEU A 113 -0.40 -23.22 -5.67
CA LEU A 113 -0.37 -21.80 -6.01
C LEU A 113 0.64 -21.61 -7.16
N PRO A 114 0.30 -20.88 -8.23
CA PRO A 114 1.28 -20.55 -9.23
C PRO A 114 2.48 -19.91 -8.52
N PRO A 115 3.73 -20.31 -8.83
CA PRO A 115 4.89 -19.71 -8.21
C PRO A 115 4.80 -18.20 -8.41
N GLY A 116 4.89 -17.43 -7.31
CA GLY A 116 5.07 -16.00 -7.38
C GLY A 116 6.26 -15.73 -8.30
N GLY A 117 6.01 -15.02 -9.40
CA GLY A 117 6.88 -14.97 -10.57
C GLY A 117 8.35 -14.76 -10.22
N VAL A 118 9.11 -15.84 -10.30
CA VAL A 118 10.57 -15.82 -10.49
C VAL A 118 10.85 -16.18 -11.93
N ASP A 119 10.36 -15.37 -12.87
CA ASP A 119 10.86 -15.39 -14.24
C ASP A 119 12.22 -14.67 -14.26
N GLN A 120 13.22 -15.28 -13.63
CA GLN A 120 14.62 -14.97 -13.90
C GLN A 120 15.04 -15.72 -15.17
N ASP A 121 14.57 -15.29 -16.34
CA ASP A 121 15.22 -15.64 -17.61
C ASP A 121 14.84 -14.64 -18.70
N GLY A 122 15.37 -13.43 -18.52
CA GLY A 122 15.41 -12.38 -19.54
C GLY A 122 16.78 -12.22 -20.18
N ALA A 123 17.53 -13.30 -20.40
CA ALA A 123 18.75 -13.26 -21.20
C ALA A 123 18.40 -13.43 -22.69
N VAL A 124 18.15 -12.29 -23.34
CA VAL A 124 18.10 -12.21 -24.80
C VAL A 124 19.52 -12.34 -25.34
N ASP A 125 19.89 -13.52 -25.84
CA ASP A 125 20.95 -13.63 -26.84
C ASP A 125 20.40 -14.35 -28.08
N GLN A 126 20.30 -13.56 -29.14
CA GLN A 126 20.07 -14.02 -30.51
C GLN A 126 21.37 -14.66 -31.01
N ASP A 127 21.34 -15.95 -31.35
CA ASP A 127 22.00 -16.35 -32.58
C ASP A 127 21.37 -17.62 -33.16
N GLY A 128 21.10 -17.57 -34.46
CA GLY A 128 20.52 -18.69 -35.19
C GLY A 128 21.57 -19.73 -35.54
N THR A 129 21.17 -21.00 -35.63
CA THR A 129 21.30 -21.84 -36.83
C THR A 129 20.95 -23.31 -36.53
N GLY A 130 20.06 -23.88 -37.34
CA GLY A 130 20.34 -25.15 -38.00
C GLY A 130 19.83 -26.47 -37.41
N ALA A 131 19.04 -27.14 -38.26
CA ALA A 131 19.01 -28.59 -38.52
C ALA A 131 17.90 -29.43 -37.87
N GLN A 132 17.07 -29.95 -38.79
CA GLN A 132 16.12 -31.05 -38.64
C GLN A 132 16.86 -32.38 -38.47
N ASN A 133 16.34 -33.29 -37.63
CA ASN A 133 16.17 -34.69 -38.01
C ASN A 133 15.19 -35.41 -37.09
N GLY A 134 14.30 -36.22 -37.67
CA GLY A 134 13.35 -37.07 -36.92
C GLY A 134 13.95 -38.39 -36.49
N THR A 135 13.28 -39.08 -35.55
CA THR A 135 13.33 -40.54 -35.36
C THR A 135 12.10 -40.95 -34.55
N GLU A 136 11.31 -41.89 -35.10
CA GLU A 136 10.26 -42.66 -34.42
C GLU A 136 10.87 -43.86 -33.67
N GLY A 137 10.21 -44.27 -32.57
CA GLY A 137 10.46 -45.48 -31.78
C GLY A 137 10.61 -45.11 -30.30
N GLY A 138 9.87 -45.63 -29.32
CA GLY A 138 9.12 -46.87 -29.22
C GLY A 138 9.57 -47.58 -27.93
N GLY A 139 8.72 -47.60 -26.90
CA GLY A 139 8.84 -48.43 -25.69
C GLY A 139 9.83 -47.95 -24.62
N ASP A 140 9.34 -47.51 -23.46
CA ASP A 140 9.23 -48.34 -22.25
C ASP A 140 8.80 -47.49 -21.05
N THR A 141 7.87 -48.05 -20.27
CA THR A 141 7.52 -47.63 -18.92
C THR A 141 8.62 -48.06 -17.96
N GLU A 142 9.17 -47.13 -17.19
CA GLU A 142 9.75 -47.24 -15.84
C GLU A 142 10.83 -46.16 -15.69
N ASP A 143 10.46 -45.06 -15.04
CA ASP A 143 11.16 -44.51 -13.86
C ASP A 143 10.58 -43.14 -13.56
N ALA A 144 9.64 -43.13 -12.61
CA ALA A 144 9.18 -41.94 -11.93
C ALA A 144 10.22 -41.60 -10.84
N GLU A 145 11.40 -41.16 -11.25
CA GLU A 145 12.38 -40.49 -10.38
C GLU A 145 12.92 -39.26 -11.09
N ASP A 146 12.08 -38.25 -11.19
CA ASP A 146 12.49 -36.84 -11.22
C ASP A 146 11.28 -36.04 -10.75
N VAL A 147 11.07 -36.02 -9.43
CA VAL A 147 10.27 -34.96 -8.82
C VAL A 147 11.17 -33.74 -8.83
N GLU A 148 10.97 -32.98 -9.90
CA GLU A 148 11.52 -31.67 -10.24
C GLU A 148 11.65 -30.75 -9.01
N ASP A 149 12.81 -30.11 -8.93
CA ASP A 149 13.11 -28.84 -8.23
C ASP A 149 12.01 -28.35 -7.28
N VAL A 150 12.13 -28.72 -6.01
CA VAL A 150 11.52 -27.90 -4.95
C VAL A 150 12.27 -26.57 -5.00
N PRO A 151 11.61 -25.43 -5.29
CA PRO A 151 12.30 -24.15 -5.33
C PRO A 151 12.99 -23.96 -3.98
N GLU A 152 14.32 -23.90 -4.01
CA GLU A 152 15.13 -23.63 -2.83
C GLU A 152 14.59 -22.33 -2.23
N ALA A 153 14.22 -22.37 -0.95
CA ALA A 153 13.65 -21.21 -0.29
C ALA A 153 14.61 -20.03 -0.46
N LEU A 154 14.11 -18.90 -0.99
CA LEU A 154 14.91 -17.71 -1.22
C LEU A 154 15.80 -17.44 0.01
N PRO A 155 17.10 -17.18 -0.21
CA PRO A 155 18.00 -16.85 0.89
C PRO A 155 17.40 -15.71 1.74
N GLY A 156 17.65 -15.78 3.04
CA GLY A 156 17.09 -14.84 4.02
C GLY A 156 17.95 -13.59 4.17
N THR A 157 18.40 -12.96 3.08
CA THR A 157 19.23 -11.74 3.18
C THR A 157 18.39 -10.46 3.15
N LEU A 158 19.01 -9.33 3.51
CA LEU A 158 18.40 -8.00 3.35
C LEU A 158 18.20 -7.65 1.87
N GLU A 159 19.11 -8.09 1.00
CA GLU A 159 19.03 -7.88 -0.45
C GLU A 159 17.83 -8.61 -1.04
N ASP A 160 17.64 -9.89 -0.69
CA ASP A 160 16.50 -10.70 -1.14
C ASP A 160 15.16 -10.08 -0.71
N LEU A 161 15.07 -9.60 0.53
CA LEU A 161 13.86 -8.95 1.04
C LEU A 161 13.59 -7.62 0.34
N THR A 162 14.62 -6.81 0.12
CA THR A 162 14.51 -5.52 -0.57
C THR A 162 14.07 -5.70 -2.03
N ALA A 163 14.62 -6.73 -2.70
CA ALA A 163 14.21 -7.11 -4.04
C ALA A 163 12.75 -7.58 -4.08
N LEU A 164 12.33 -8.44 -3.14
CA LEU A 164 10.95 -8.91 -3.06
C LEU A 164 9.96 -7.79 -2.76
N LEU A 165 10.27 -6.86 -1.86
CA LEU A 165 9.45 -5.67 -1.59
C LEU A 165 9.28 -4.82 -2.86
N SER A 166 10.37 -4.57 -3.58
CA SER A 166 10.36 -3.79 -4.81
C SER A 166 9.53 -4.46 -5.91
N GLN A 167 9.69 -5.78 -6.08
CA GLN A 167 8.95 -6.56 -7.05
C GLN A 167 7.46 -6.59 -6.73
N THR A 168 7.09 -6.94 -5.50
CA THR A 168 5.69 -7.03 -5.06
C THR A 168 5.01 -5.66 -5.00
N ALA A 169 5.77 -4.58 -4.80
CA ALA A 169 5.27 -3.23 -5.02
C ALA A 169 4.98 -2.96 -6.50
N ALA A 170 5.88 -3.31 -7.41
CA ALA A 170 5.68 -3.13 -8.85
C ALA A 170 4.46 -3.91 -9.36
N THR A 171 4.28 -5.16 -8.92
CA THR A 171 3.08 -5.96 -9.22
C THR A 171 1.81 -5.28 -8.72
N ALA A 172 1.77 -4.85 -7.46
CA ALA A 172 0.61 -4.16 -6.91
C ALA A 172 0.32 -2.84 -7.65
N ARG A 173 1.34 -2.10 -8.11
CA ARG A 173 1.15 -0.90 -8.94
C ARG A 173 0.56 -1.22 -10.32
N ALA A 174 0.94 -2.33 -10.94
CA ALA A 174 0.34 -2.78 -12.19
C ALA A 174 -1.14 -3.12 -11.98
N ASP A 175 -1.47 -3.80 -10.88
CA ASP A 175 -2.84 -4.18 -10.54
C ASP A 175 -3.76 -2.96 -10.32
N VAL A 176 -3.23 -1.88 -9.73
CA VAL A 176 -3.96 -0.60 -9.61
C VAL A 176 -4.45 -0.10 -10.97
N LEU A 177 -3.78 -0.43 -12.06
CA LEU A 177 -4.14 0.02 -13.42
C LEU A 177 -5.15 -0.90 -14.11
N GLU A 178 -5.40 -2.09 -13.57
CA GLU A 178 -6.25 -3.11 -14.19
C GLU A 178 -7.55 -3.36 -13.42
N VAL A 179 -7.56 -3.15 -12.10
CA VAL A 179 -8.72 -3.42 -11.23
C VAL A 179 -9.80 -2.35 -11.40
N GLU A 180 -11.00 -2.70 -11.86
CA GLU A 180 -12.09 -1.73 -12.03
C GLU A 180 -12.64 -1.18 -10.68
N ASP A 181 -12.57 -1.96 -9.61
CA ASP A 181 -12.99 -1.55 -8.27
C ASP A 181 -12.06 -0.44 -7.73
N GLY A 182 -12.62 0.76 -7.56
CA GLY A 182 -11.86 1.93 -7.11
C GLY A 182 -11.35 1.82 -5.68
N ASP A 183 -12.11 1.23 -4.77
CA ASP A 183 -11.72 1.09 -3.37
C ASP A 183 -10.58 0.09 -3.23
N LEU A 184 -10.66 -1.04 -3.96
CA LEU A 184 -9.56 -2.00 -4.03
C LEU A 184 -8.33 -1.37 -4.70
N ALA A 185 -8.49 -0.63 -5.80
CA ALA A 185 -7.37 0.07 -6.45
C ALA A 185 -6.67 1.06 -5.50
N ARG A 186 -7.43 1.77 -4.67
CA ARG A 186 -6.87 2.65 -3.65
C ARG A 186 -6.13 1.88 -2.56
N LEU A 187 -6.64 0.74 -2.11
CA LEU A 187 -5.95 -0.13 -1.15
C LEU A 187 -4.63 -0.67 -1.74
N LEU A 188 -4.66 -1.19 -2.97
CA LEU A 188 -3.47 -1.69 -3.67
C LEU A 188 -2.42 -0.59 -3.88
N ALA A 189 -2.84 0.64 -4.20
CA ALA A 189 -1.95 1.79 -4.31
C ALA A 189 -1.24 2.09 -2.98
N SER A 190 -1.99 2.07 -1.88
CA SER A 190 -1.44 2.25 -0.53
C SER A 190 -0.44 1.17 -0.16
N ILE A 191 -0.78 -0.11 -0.38
CA ILE A 191 0.10 -1.26 -0.14
C ILE A 191 1.38 -1.15 -0.98
N ALA A 192 1.25 -0.82 -2.26
CA ALA A 192 2.39 -0.64 -3.14
C ALA A 192 3.34 0.47 -2.66
N THR A 193 2.79 1.63 -2.25
CA THR A 193 3.58 2.73 -1.70
C THR A 193 4.24 2.33 -0.38
N SER A 194 3.55 1.65 0.53
CA SER A 194 4.15 1.13 1.79
C SER A 194 5.34 0.22 1.50
N ARG A 195 5.18 -0.76 0.60
CA ARG A 195 6.26 -1.69 0.21
C ARG A 195 7.47 -0.97 -0.39
N LEU A 196 7.27 0.06 -1.21
CA LEU A 196 8.38 0.89 -1.72
C LEU A 196 9.10 1.63 -0.60
N LEU A 197 8.37 2.25 0.33
CA LEU A 197 8.98 2.97 1.45
C LEU A 197 9.77 2.04 2.37
N LEU A 198 9.28 0.82 2.60
CA LEU A 198 10.00 -0.21 3.37
C LEU A 198 11.26 -0.70 2.63
N ALA A 199 11.19 -0.89 1.31
CA ALA A 199 12.37 -1.23 0.51
C ALA A 199 13.44 -0.13 0.60
N GLU A 200 13.05 1.14 0.49
CA GLU A 200 13.94 2.29 0.65
C GLU A 200 14.56 2.37 2.06
N ALA A 201 13.76 2.09 3.11
CA ALA A 201 14.24 2.07 4.48
C ALA A 201 15.28 0.96 4.73
N LEU A 202 15.04 -0.25 4.22
CA LEU A 202 15.99 -1.37 4.32
C LEU A 202 17.27 -1.09 3.52
N ALA A 203 17.16 -0.59 2.29
CA ALA A 203 18.30 -0.22 1.47
C ALA A 203 19.16 0.87 2.11
N GLY A 204 18.54 1.82 2.81
CA GLY A 204 19.24 2.87 3.56
C GLY A 204 19.85 2.40 4.89
N ALA A 205 19.37 1.28 5.45
CA ALA A 205 19.88 0.68 6.68
C ALA A 205 21.01 -0.32 6.43
N ALA A 206 21.10 -0.90 5.23
CA ALA A 206 22.18 -1.79 4.86
C ALA A 206 23.55 -1.09 4.99
N PRO A 207 24.61 -1.78 5.42
CA PRO A 207 25.95 -1.22 5.47
C PRO A 207 26.30 -0.67 4.09
N ALA A 208 26.79 0.57 4.03
CA ALA A 208 27.08 1.24 2.78
C ALA A 208 28.00 0.37 1.92
N ALA A 209 27.43 -0.29 0.90
CA ALA A 209 28.22 -0.88 -0.16
C ALA A 209 29.03 0.24 -0.82
N ASP A 210 30.24 -0.06 -1.31
CA ASP A 210 31.03 0.89 -2.10
C ASP A 210 30.27 1.23 -3.41
N GLY A 211 29.36 2.21 -3.34
CA GLY A 211 28.47 2.62 -4.42
C GLY A 211 27.39 3.58 -3.91
N PRO A 212 26.75 4.37 -4.79
CA PRO A 212 25.54 5.10 -4.42
C PRO A 212 24.47 4.09 -3.95
N PRO A 213 23.69 4.39 -2.90
CA PRO A 213 22.67 3.48 -2.44
C PRO A 213 21.71 3.12 -3.59
N PRO A 214 21.31 1.85 -3.74
CA PRO A 214 20.32 1.47 -4.74
C PRO A 214 19.02 2.25 -4.47
N GLY A 215 18.51 2.96 -5.48
CA GLY A 215 17.37 3.87 -5.36
C GLY A 215 17.69 5.34 -5.09
N ALA A 216 18.97 5.74 -5.03
CA ALA A 216 19.40 7.14 -4.95
C ALA A 216 19.27 7.92 -6.27
N GLU A 217 18.68 7.33 -7.31
CA GLU A 217 18.29 8.08 -8.49
C GLU A 217 17.21 9.08 -8.07
N GLU A 218 17.47 10.37 -8.30
CA GLU A 218 16.51 11.43 -8.07
C GLU A 218 15.30 11.13 -8.97
N LEU A 219 14.27 10.49 -8.39
CA LEU A 219 13.10 10.07 -9.15
C LEU A 219 12.54 11.27 -9.89
N GLU A 220 12.42 11.10 -11.20
CA GLU A 220 11.80 12.10 -12.08
C GLU A 220 10.48 12.55 -11.45
N PRO A 221 10.28 13.87 -11.26
CA PRO A 221 9.02 14.39 -10.79
C PRO A 221 7.88 13.84 -11.64
N PHE A 222 6.83 13.32 -11.00
CA PHE A 222 5.69 12.86 -11.79
C PHE A 222 5.07 14.05 -12.55
N ALA A 223 4.69 13.80 -13.79
CA ALA A 223 4.06 14.79 -14.64
C ALA A 223 2.55 14.83 -14.37
N VAL A 224 2.02 16.05 -14.23
CA VAL A 224 0.58 16.28 -14.21
C VAL A 224 0.05 16.12 -15.66
N PRO A 225 -1.03 15.35 -15.88
CA PRO A 225 -1.67 15.24 -17.19
C PRO A 225 -2.07 16.62 -17.77
N GLU A 226 -1.91 16.81 -19.08
CA GLU A 226 -2.30 18.06 -19.76
C GLU A 226 -3.82 18.25 -19.79
N GLU A 227 -4.56 17.14 -19.89
CA GLU A 227 -6.02 17.11 -19.84
C GLU A 227 -6.49 16.70 -18.45
N LEU A 228 -7.66 17.19 -18.05
CA LEU A 228 -8.23 16.83 -16.75
C LEU A 228 -8.63 15.34 -16.75
N PRO A 229 -8.11 14.54 -15.81
CA PRO A 229 -8.52 13.15 -15.64
C PRO A 229 -10.02 12.95 -15.57
N SER A 230 -10.46 11.87 -16.22
CA SER A 230 -11.83 11.39 -16.13
C SER A 230 -12.21 11.08 -14.68
N GLY A 231 -13.44 11.39 -14.28
CA GLY A 231 -13.95 11.16 -12.92
C GLY A 231 -13.67 12.30 -11.93
N LEU A 232 -12.72 13.21 -12.21
CA LEU A 232 -12.49 14.37 -11.34
C LEU A 232 -13.58 15.43 -11.48
N THR A 233 -14.15 15.84 -10.34
CA THR A 233 -15.07 16.98 -10.29
C THR A 233 -14.32 18.29 -10.18
N ALA A 234 -14.97 19.41 -10.50
CA ALA A 234 -14.39 20.74 -10.29
C ALA A 234 -14.02 21.00 -8.81
N ALA A 235 -14.74 20.38 -7.87
CA ALA A 235 -14.42 20.46 -6.44
C ALA A 235 -13.11 19.71 -6.12
N ASP A 236 -12.91 18.52 -6.69
CA ASP A 236 -11.69 17.73 -6.50
C ASP A 236 -10.46 18.48 -7.01
N VAL A 237 -10.57 19.05 -8.22
CA VAL A 237 -9.49 19.87 -8.80
C VAL A 237 -9.20 21.09 -7.93
N THR A 238 -10.25 21.75 -7.42
CA THR A 238 -10.09 22.90 -6.53
C THR A 238 -9.33 22.52 -5.26
N VAL A 239 -9.65 21.36 -4.67
CA VAL A 239 -8.95 20.81 -3.51
C VAL A 239 -7.51 20.49 -3.86
N LEU A 240 -7.27 19.77 -4.96
CA LEU A 240 -5.93 19.34 -5.37
C LEU A 240 -4.98 20.51 -5.65
N VAL A 241 -5.43 21.49 -6.44
CA VAL A 241 -4.67 22.72 -6.74
C VAL A 241 -4.33 23.45 -5.44
N ARG A 242 -5.29 23.59 -4.52
CA ARG A 242 -5.08 24.27 -3.25
C ARG A 242 -4.11 23.50 -2.35
N SER A 243 -4.19 22.18 -2.31
CA SER A 243 -3.32 21.33 -1.48
C SER A 243 -1.88 21.38 -1.97
N GLU A 244 -1.63 21.27 -3.28
CA GLU A 244 -0.30 21.43 -3.88
C GLU A 244 0.27 22.82 -3.63
N ASP A 245 -0.53 23.87 -3.85
CA ASP A 245 -0.08 25.25 -3.64
C ASP A 245 0.25 25.55 -2.15
N ALA A 246 -0.54 24.98 -1.22
CA ALA A 246 -0.29 25.07 0.20
C ALA A 246 0.97 24.30 0.64
N ALA A 247 1.23 23.11 0.07
CA ALA A 247 2.45 22.36 0.29
C ALA A 247 3.68 23.14 -0.20
N GLY A 248 3.59 23.73 -1.40
CA GLY A 248 4.62 24.63 -1.93
C GLY A 248 4.93 25.79 -0.98
N TYR A 249 3.88 26.45 -0.47
CA TYR A 249 4.04 27.52 0.54
C TYR A 249 4.71 27.03 1.84
N ALA A 250 4.36 25.83 2.32
CA ALA A 250 4.96 25.25 3.52
C ALA A 250 6.47 24.97 3.33
N TRP A 251 6.86 24.44 2.17
CA TRP A 251 8.26 24.22 1.81
C TRP A 251 9.05 25.53 1.65
N GLU A 252 8.45 26.60 1.12
CA GLU A 252 9.06 27.94 1.06
C GLU A 252 9.39 28.47 2.46
N VAL A 253 8.47 28.30 3.41
CA VAL A 253 8.68 28.69 4.81
C VAL A 253 9.83 27.90 5.44
N LEU A 254 9.90 26.58 5.22
CA LEU A 254 11.03 25.78 5.69
C LEU A 254 12.34 26.20 5.03
N ALA A 255 12.34 26.47 3.73
CA ALA A 255 13.52 26.93 2.99
C ALA A 255 14.06 28.24 3.57
N ALA A 256 13.18 29.23 3.81
CA ALA A 256 13.55 30.52 4.40
C ALA A 256 14.19 30.39 5.79
N ARG A 257 13.82 29.36 6.55
CA ARG A 257 14.36 29.07 7.89
C ARG A 257 15.59 28.17 7.89
N SER A 258 15.91 27.52 6.77
CA SER A 258 16.96 26.50 6.68
C SER A 258 18.35 27.06 6.33
N SER A 259 19.40 26.30 6.66
CA SER A 259 20.79 26.52 6.22
C SER A 259 20.98 26.11 4.75
N GLU A 260 22.09 26.49 4.12
CA GLU A 260 22.28 26.49 2.66
C GLU A 260 21.84 25.21 1.91
N ALA A 261 22.41 24.04 2.22
CA ALA A 261 22.06 22.80 1.52
C ALA A 261 20.58 22.41 1.75
N ALA A 262 20.12 22.47 3.01
CA ALA A 262 18.73 22.18 3.36
C ALA A 262 17.73 23.18 2.74
N ARG A 263 18.12 24.45 2.62
CA ARG A 263 17.35 25.51 1.95
C ARG A 263 17.23 25.22 0.47
N SER A 264 18.31 24.81 -0.20
CA SER A 264 18.29 24.49 -1.62
C SER A 264 17.36 23.31 -1.92
N THR A 265 17.42 22.24 -1.12
CA THR A 265 16.51 21.09 -1.24
C THR A 265 15.06 21.51 -0.99
N ALA A 266 14.78 22.25 0.09
CA ALA A 266 13.43 22.73 0.40
C ALA A 266 12.88 23.66 -0.69
N ALA A 267 13.71 24.54 -1.27
CA ALA A 267 13.31 25.44 -2.35
C ALA A 267 13.00 24.70 -3.66
N ARG A 268 13.76 23.65 -4.02
CA ARG A 268 13.44 22.80 -5.17
C ARG A 268 12.10 22.10 -4.99
N ARG A 269 11.87 21.54 -3.79
CA ARG A 269 10.60 20.87 -3.47
C ARG A 269 9.42 21.85 -3.51
N ALA A 270 9.59 23.06 -2.96
CA ALA A 270 8.61 24.12 -3.08
C ALA A 270 8.25 24.45 -4.54
N ALA A 271 9.25 24.65 -5.40
CA ALA A 271 9.05 24.96 -6.81
C ALA A 271 8.24 23.86 -7.51
N LEU A 272 8.59 22.60 -7.27
CA LEU A 272 7.89 21.44 -7.82
C LEU A 272 6.41 21.39 -7.42
N HIS A 273 6.05 21.67 -6.16
CA HIS A 273 4.64 21.78 -5.75
C HIS A 273 3.93 22.96 -6.42
N ARG A 274 4.59 24.12 -6.56
CA ARG A 274 4.00 25.28 -7.26
C ARG A 274 3.75 25.00 -8.74
N GLU A 275 4.68 24.30 -9.39
CA GLU A 275 4.55 23.87 -10.79
C GLU A 275 3.38 22.90 -10.96
N ARG A 276 3.25 21.91 -10.07
CA ARG A 276 2.11 20.97 -10.07
C ARG A 276 0.77 21.67 -9.80
N ALA A 277 0.73 22.61 -8.85
CA ALA A 277 -0.47 23.39 -8.58
C ALA A 277 -0.91 24.20 -9.81
N GLU A 278 0.03 24.84 -10.52
CA GLU A 278 -0.24 25.52 -11.78
C GLU A 278 -0.72 24.54 -12.86
N ALA A 279 -0.06 23.39 -13.04
CA ALA A 279 -0.43 22.40 -14.04
C ALA A 279 -1.85 21.85 -13.80
N TRP A 280 -2.21 21.50 -12.55
CA TRP A 280 -3.57 21.10 -12.20
C TRP A 280 -4.59 22.22 -12.43
N ALA A 281 -4.22 23.47 -12.14
CA ALA A 281 -5.08 24.61 -12.41
C ALA A 281 -5.28 24.85 -13.91
N GLN A 282 -4.29 24.57 -14.74
CA GLN A 282 -4.39 24.64 -16.21
C GLN A 282 -5.27 23.51 -16.75
N ALA A 283 -5.01 22.27 -16.35
CA ALA A 283 -5.82 21.11 -16.76
C ALA A 283 -7.31 21.29 -16.40
N GLY A 284 -7.59 21.85 -15.22
CA GLY A 284 -8.94 22.20 -14.76
C GLY A 284 -9.51 23.51 -15.30
N ALA A 285 -8.80 24.23 -16.17
CA ALA A 285 -9.17 25.57 -16.68
C ALA A 285 -9.49 26.60 -15.58
N LEU A 286 -8.84 26.48 -14.41
CA LEU A 286 -8.95 27.40 -13.27
C LEU A 286 -7.91 28.52 -13.33
N SER A 287 -6.73 28.27 -13.93
CA SER A 287 -5.61 29.22 -13.93
C SER A 287 -6.01 30.56 -14.57
N GLY A 288 -5.72 31.66 -13.85
CA GLY A 288 -6.01 33.02 -14.30
C GLY A 288 -7.48 33.43 -14.23
N THR A 289 -8.37 32.58 -13.70
CA THR A 289 -9.79 32.88 -13.51
C THR A 289 -10.07 33.45 -12.13
N GLY A 290 -11.26 34.02 -11.93
CA GLY A 290 -11.71 34.47 -10.61
C GLY A 290 -12.04 33.34 -9.62
N ILE A 291 -11.96 32.08 -10.06
CA ILE A 291 -12.21 30.88 -9.24
C ILE A 291 -10.93 30.05 -8.98
N ASP A 292 -9.76 30.55 -9.38
CA ASP A 292 -8.47 29.95 -9.03
C ASP A 292 -8.32 29.90 -7.50
N PRO A 293 -8.17 28.71 -6.87
CA PRO A 293 -8.18 28.59 -5.42
C PRO A 293 -6.86 28.96 -4.74
N ARG A 294 -5.81 29.21 -5.52
CA ARG A 294 -4.46 29.49 -5.01
C ARG A 294 -4.43 30.80 -4.23
N ARG A 295 -3.55 30.87 -3.23
CA ARG A 295 -3.51 31.98 -2.27
C ARG A 295 -2.09 32.47 -2.06
N ASN A 296 -1.98 33.77 -1.81
CA ASN A 296 -0.70 34.38 -1.43
C ASN A 296 -0.20 33.91 -0.06
N VAL A 297 -1.11 33.48 0.83
CA VAL A 297 -0.80 33.04 2.20
C VAL A 297 -1.74 31.91 2.61
N TYR A 298 -1.19 30.89 3.24
CA TYR A 298 -1.92 29.80 3.89
C TYR A 298 -1.72 29.82 5.40
N ALA A 299 -2.74 29.35 6.12
CA ALA A 299 -2.58 29.05 7.53
C ALA A 299 -1.74 27.77 7.65
N LEU A 300 -0.57 27.87 8.27
CA LEU A 300 0.31 26.75 8.57
C LEU A 300 0.30 26.45 10.07
N PRO A 301 0.57 25.20 10.48
CA PRO A 301 0.86 24.87 11.87
C PRO A 301 1.89 25.81 12.50
N GLU A 302 1.68 26.22 13.75
CA GLU A 302 2.65 27.09 14.46
C GLU A 302 4.03 26.44 14.59
N THR A 303 4.09 25.10 14.62
CA THR A 303 5.33 24.31 14.57
C THR A 303 6.13 24.54 13.29
N LEU A 304 5.50 24.93 12.17
CA LEU A 304 6.20 25.30 10.94
C LEU A 304 6.68 26.75 10.92
N THR A 305 6.05 27.65 11.68
CA THR A 305 6.30 29.10 11.54
C THR A 305 7.01 29.72 12.74
N ALA A 306 6.82 29.19 13.94
CA ALA A 306 7.20 29.85 15.20
C ALA A 306 8.24 29.10 16.02
N THR A 307 8.43 27.79 15.83
CA THR A 307 9.45 27.03 16.56
C THR A 307 10.87 27.48 16.18
N GLU A 308 11.86 27.30 17.06
CA GLU A 308 13.28 27.37 16.68
C GLU A 308 13.85 25.99 16.31
N ASP A 309 13.16 24.92 16.69
CA ASP A 309 13.53 23.55 16.39
C ASP A 309 13.15 23.19 14.94
N LEU A 310 14.15 23.20 14.04
CA LEU A 310 13.95 22.83 12.63
C LEU A 310 13.62 21.36 12.43
N THR A 311 13.91 20.48 13.38
CA THR A 311 13.49 19.06 13.32
C THR A 311 11.99 18.96 13.57
N ALA A 312 11.47 19.64 14.60
CA ALA A 312 10.04 19.73 14.85
C ALA A 312 9.29 20.41 13.68
N ALA A 313 9.91 21.42 13.04
CA ALA A 313 9.36 22.03 11.83
C ALA A 313 9.28 21.02 10.67
N ARG A 314 10.34 20.24 10.42
CA ARG A 314 10.30 19.19 9.37
C ARG A 314 9.22 18.15 9.64
N ALA A 315 9.08 17.67 10.87
CA ALA A 315 8.01 16.73 11.22
C ALA A 315 6.61 17.31 10.94
N ALA A 316 6.39 18.60 11.23
CA ALA A 316 5.13 19.28 10.90
C ALA A 316 4.91 19.45 9.39
N LEU A 317 5.98 19.53 8.59
CA LEU A 317 5.91 19.52 7.13
C LEU A 317 5.53 18.14 6.60
N GLY A 318 6.04 17.07 7.24
CA GLY A 318 5.64 15.71 6.94
C GLY A 318 4.13 15.52 7.02
N GLN A 319 3.47 16.10 8.02
CA GLN A 319 2.00 16.07 8.14
C GLN A 319 1.28 16.77 6.97
N VAL A 320 1.88 17.79 6.36
CA VAL A 320 1.31 18.45 5.17
C VAL A 320 1.39 17.51 3.96
N GLU A 321 2.55 16.86 3.77
CA GLU A 321 2.77 15.86 2.71
C GLU A 321 1.88 14.62 2.91
N GLU A 322 1.66 14.18 4.16
CA GLU A 322 0.71 13.13 4.50
C GLU A 322 -0.74 13.53 4.15
N GLY A 323 -1.11 14.80 4.33
CA GLY A 323 -2.39 15.34 3.85
C GLY A 323 -2.52 15.26 2.32
N LEU A 324 -1.43 15.53 1.60
CA LEU A 324 -1.39 15.45 0.14
C LEU A 324 -1.42 14.00 -0.36
N SER A 325 -0.72 13.08 0.32
CA SER A 325 -0.75 11.65 0.01
C SER A 325 -2.17 11.09 0.15
N ARG A 326 -2.91 11.47 1.21
CA ARG A 326 -4.34 11.12 1.39
C ARG A 326 -5.22 11.66 0.28
N THR A 327 -4.93 12.87 -0.21
CA THR A 327 -5.64 13.46 -1.35
C THR A 327 -5.43 12.59 -2.58
N TYR A 328 -4.19 12.29 -2.96
CA TYR A 328 -3.90 11.45 -4.12
C TYR A 328 -4.46 10.03 -4.01
N ALA A 329 -4.35 9.38 -2.85
CA ALA A 329 -4.95 8.07 -2.61
C ALA A 329 -6.46 8.07 -2.86
N THR A 330 -7.17 9.09 -2.37
CA THR A 330 -8.62 9.24 -2.62
C THR A 330 -8.93 9.34 -4.11
N LEU A 331 -8.09 10.04 -4.87
CA LEU A 331 -8.29 10.22 -6.31
C LEU A 331 -8.01 8.93 -7.10
N VAL A 332 -7.13 8.03 -6.64
CA VAL A 332 -6.94 6.70 -7.26
C VAL A 332 -8.26 5.93 -7.35
N ALA A 333 -9.11 6.01 -6.31
CA ALA A 333 -10.42 5.35 -6.32
C ALA A 333 -11.44 6.02 -7.27
N THR A 334 -11.20 7.27 -7.65
CA THR A 334 -12.19 8.11 -8.34
C THR A 334 -11.93 8.20 -9.84
N VAL A 335 -10.67 8.23 -10.25
CA VAL A 335 -10.30 8.43 -11.67
C VAL A 335 -10.38 7.13 -12.48
N GLY A 336 -10.53 7.28 -13.80
CA GLY A 336 -10.47 6.16 -14.74
C GLY A 336 -9.09 5.48 -14.77
N LEU A 337 -9.05 4.23 -15.24
CA LEU A 337 -7.84 3.39 -15.26
C LEU A 337 -6.63 4.08 -15.92
N GLU A 338 -6.88 4.76 -17.04
CA GLU A 338 -5.87 5.49 -17.82
C GLU A 338 -5.23 6.67 -17.07
N ASP A 339 -5.94 7.23 -16.09
CA ASP A 339 -5.53 8.40 -15.32
C ASP A 339 -4.88 8.06 -13.98
N ARG A 340 -5.06 6.82 -13.49
CA ARG A 340 -4.51 6.35 -12.21
C ARG A 340 -2.98 6.45 -12.09
N PRO A 341 -2.16 6.28 -13.16
CA PRO A 341 -0.71 6.40 -13.02
C PRO A 341 -0.25 7.72 -12.40
N ALA A 342 -0.88 8.84 -12.78
CA ALA A 342 -0.53 10.16 -12.22
C ALA A 342 -0.92 10.27 -10.74
N MET A 343 -2.09 9.75 -10.35
CA MET A 343 -2.55 9.77 -8.95
C MET A 343 -1.66 8.90 -8.05
N LEU A 344 -1.30 7.70 -8.53
CA LEU A 344 -0.41 6.78 -7.84
C LEU A 344 1.01 7.36 -7.67
N ALA A 345 1.51 8.06 -8.70
CA ALA A 345 2.79 8.72 -8.63
C ALA A 345 2.78 9.89 -7.62
N GLY A 346 1.70 10.68 -7.59
CA GLY A 346 1.50 11.74 -6.59
C GLY A 346 1.39 11.21 -5.16
N LEU A 347 0.66 10.09 -4.95
CA LEU A 347 0.59 9.39 -3.67
C LEU A 347 2.00 8.98 -3.19
N THR A 348 2.74 8.29 -4.05
CA THR A 348 4.08 7.78 -3.70
C THR A 348 5.07 8.89 -3.41
N ASP A 349 5.06 9.96 -4.23
CA ASP A 349 5.94 11.11 -4.05
C ASP A 349 5.66 11.87 -2.74
N ALA A 350 4.38 12.13 -2.43
CA ALA A 350 3.98 12.81 -1.20
C ALA A 350 4.27 11.93 0.04
N ALA A 351 4.00 10.63 -0.02
CA ALA A 351 4.30 9.71 1.08
C ALA A 351 5.81 9.63 1.36
N ARG A 352 6.65 9.57 0.31
CA ARG A 352 8.11 9.61 0.46
C ARG A 352 8.59 10.92 1.07
N ALA A 353 8.04 12.04 0.64
CA ALA A 353 8.39 13.35 1.21
C ALA A 353 7.98 13.46 2.69
N SER A 354 6.85 12.87 3.08
CA SER A 354 6.46 12.75 4.49
C SER A 354 7.51 11.98 5.29
N THR A 355 7.88 10.77 4.84
CA THR A 355 8.86 9.91 5.51
C THR A 355 10.23 10.60 5.61
N ALA A 356 10.68 11.24 4.53
CA ALA A 356 11.93 12.01 4.51
C ALA A 356 11.92 13.23 5.46
N ALA A 357 10.73 13.77 5.77
CA ALA A 357 10.56 14.84 6.75
C ALA A 357 10.59 14.34 8.21
N GLY A 358 10.77 13.03 8.42
CA GLY A 358 10.95 12.39 9.72
C GLY A 358 9.71 11.69 10.27
N THR A 359 8.66 11.48 9.46
CA THR A 359 7.56 10.58 9.85
C THR A 359 7.99 9.13 9.63
N THR A 360 7.53 8.22 10.49
CA THR A 360 7.64 6.78 10.18
C THR A 360 6.86 6.48 8.91
N ALA A 361 7.34 5.52 8.11
CA ALA A 361 6.58 5.05 6.95
C ALA A 361 5.22 4.51 7.44
N PRO A 362 4.09 5.04 6.95
CA PRO A 362 2.79 4.55 7.36
C PRO A 362 2.51 3.16 6.78
N THR A 363 1.79 2.33 7.54
CA THR A 363 1.33 1.00 7.07
C THR A 363 0.42 1.11 5.85
N PHE A 364 -0.46 2.12 5.83
CA PHE A 364 -1.33 2.41 4.69
C PHE A 364 -1.25 3.89 4.27
N PRO A 365 -0.18 4.29 3.55
CA PRO A 365 -0.02 5.64 3.03
C PRO A 365 -1.30 6.14 2.32
N GLY A 366 -1.83 7.27 2.80
CA GLY A 366 -3.03 7.90 2.24
C GLY A 366 -4.38 7.27 2.62
N LEU A 367 -4.39 6.23 3.44
CA LEU A 367 -5.60 5.64 4.03
C LEU A 367 -5.73 5.93 5.54
N ASP A 368 -4.63 6.28 6.19
CA ASP A 368 -4.65 6.55 7.62
C ASP A 368 -5.58 7.73 7.96
N GLY A 369 -6.44 7.52 8.96
CA GLY A 369 -7.34 8.55 9.50
C GLY A 369 -8.77 8.55 8.98
N SER A 370 -9.18 7.61 8.12
CA SER A 370 -10.60 7.30 7.95
C SER A 370 -11.01 6.23 8.96
N GLU A 371 -11.96 6.55 9.85
CA GLU A 371 -12.77 5.51 10.48
C GLU A 371 -13.29 4.59 9.36
N ALA A 372 -12.85 3.33 9.38
CA ALA A 372 -13.40 2.26 8.57
C ALA A 372 -14.82 1.89 9.02
#